data_AF-A0A7X0C8E7-F1
#
_entry.id   AF-A0A7X0C8E7-F1
#
_cell.length_a   1.000
_cell.length_b   1.000
_cell.length_c   1.000
_cell.angle_alpha   90.00
_cell.angle_beta   90.00
_cell.angle_gamma   90.00
#
_symmetry.space_group_name_H-M   'P 1'
#
loop_
_entity.id
_entity.type
_entity.pdbx_description
1 polymer ?
#
loop_
_entity_poly.entity_id
_entity_poly.type
_entity_poly.pdbx_seq_one_letter_code
_entity_poly.pdbx_strand_id
1 'polypeptide(L)'
;MTTDFRVYDESDAPEAARPMLEAARRLTQAMVARRGWVDDDEIEAFLAAGYTRRNVLDIVLGVGMKTLSNYTNHIAHTPLDPAWQEQEWTRERTA
;
A
#
# COMPACT_ATOMS: atom_id res chain seq x y z
N MET A 1 -10.14 0.78 -27.74
CA MET A 1 -11.07 0.61 -26.63
C MET A 1 -10.36 1.18 -25.40
N THR A 2 -10.66 2.42 -25.04
CA THR A 2 -9.99 3.10 -23.92
C THR A 2 -10.83 2.81 -22.69
N THR A 3 -10.42 1.84 -21.87
CA THR A 3 -11.03 1.66 -20.55
C THR A 3 -10.60 2.86 -19.72
N ASP A 4 -11.57 3.65 -19.28
CA ASP A 4 -11.32 4.78 -18.39
C ASP A 4 -10.86 4.23 -17.02
N PHE A 5 -9.56 4.28 -16.76
CA PHE A 5 -8.97 3.83 -15.51
C PHE A 5 -9.01 4.98 -14.51
N ARG A 6 -10.07 5.03 -13.71
CA ARG A 6 -10.18 6.01 -12.64
C ARG A 6 -9.36 5.56 -11.43
N VAL A 7 -8.33 6.34 -11.11
CA VAL A 7 -7.59 6.22 -9.84
C VAL A 7 -8.44 6.88 -8.76
N TYR A 8 -8.63 6.19 -7.64
CA TYR A 8 -9.25 6.73 -6.44
C TYR A 8 -8.18 6.96 -5.37
N ASP A 9 -8.34 8.01 -4.57
CA ASP A 9 -7.55 8.28 -3.37
C ASP A 9 -8.44 8.32 -2.11
N GLU A 10 -7.84 8.70 -0.98
CA GLU A 10 -8.54 8.76 0.31
C GLU A 10 -9.68 9.80 0.34
N SER A 11 -9.62 10.81 -0.53
CA SER A 11 -10.60 11.89 -0.63
C SER A 11 -11.79 11.50 -1.53
N ASP A 12 -11.57 10.77 -2.63
CA ASP A 12 -12.59 10.56 -3.66
C ASP A 12 -13.06 9.10 -3.85
N ALA A 13 -12.52 8.15 -3.08
CA ALA A 13 -13.00 6.77 -3.09
C ALA A 13 -14.51 6.67 -2.77
N PRO A 14 -15.27 5.79 -3.47
CA PRO A 14 -16.66 5.54 -3.16
C PRO A 14 -16.83 5.17 -1.69
N GLU A 15 -17.84 5.74 -1.03
CA GLU A 15 -18.05 5.54 0.41
C GLU A 15 -18.19 4.05 0.78
N ALA A 16 -18.86 3.27 -0.06
CA ALA A 16 -19.00 1.83 0.08
C ALA A 16 -17.66 1.05 0.03
N ALA A 17 -16.62 1.61 -0.61
CA ALA A 17 -15.31 0.97 -0.73
C ALA A 17 -14.33 1.35 0.40
N ARG A 18 -14.59 2.45 1.13
CA ARG A 18 -13.70 2.96 2.19
C ARG A 18 -13.38 1.92 3.28
N PRO A 19 -14.34 1.11 3.76
CA PRO A 19 -14.04 0.07 4.76
C PRO A 19 -13.05 -0.99 4.24
N MET A 20 -13.17 -1.38 2.97
CA MET A 20 -12.25 -2.33 2.34
C MET A 20 -10.85 -1.73 2.22
N LEU A 21 -10.75 -0.49 1.72
CA LEU A 21 -9.47 0.22 1.60
C LEU A 21 -8.77 0.39 2.96
N GLU A 22 -9.52 0.72 4.01
CA GLU A 22 -8.97 0.84 5.37
C GLU A 22 -8.48 -0.51 5.91
N ALA A 23 -9.21 -1.60 5.66
CA ALA A 23 -8.77 -2.94 6.05
C ALA A 23 -7.46 -3.35 5.35
N ALA A 24 -7.34 -3.08 4.04
CA ALA A 24 -6.12 -3.32 3.28
C ALA A 24 -4.94 -2.47 3.79
N ARG A 25 -5.19 -1.18 4.07
CA ARG A 25 -4.18 -0.27 4.63
C ARG A 25 -3.68 -0.77 5.98
N ARG A 26 -4.57 -1.17 6.89
CA ARG A 26 -4.23 -1.71 8.23
C ARG A 26 -3.39 -2.97 8.15
N LEU A 27 -3.84 -3.98 7.38
CA LEU A 27 -3.08 -5.23 7.27
C LEU A 27 -1.70 -4.99 6.62
N THR A 28 -1.63 -4.15 5.59
CA THR A 28 -0.35 -3.79 4.96
C THR A 28 0.59 -3.08 5.94
N GLN A 29 0.07 -2.14 6.72
CA GLN A 29 0.85 -1.43 7.74
C GLN A 29 1.39 -2.39 8.81
N ALA A 30 0.56 -3.31 9.31
CA ALA A 30 0.97 -4.31 10.27
C ALA A 30 2.03 -5.27 9.69
N MET A 31 1.82 -5.75 8.46
CA MET A 31 2.77 -6.60 7.73
C MET A 31 4.15 -5.94 7.61
N VAL A 32 4.19 -4.66 7.24
CA VAL A 32 5.44 -3.90 7.12
C VAL A 32 6.08 -3.66 8.49
N ALA A 33 5.32 -3.18 9.47
CA ALA A 33 5.83 -2.83 10.79
C ALA A 33 6.36 -4.05 11.56
N ARG A 34 5.67 -5.18 11.44
CA ARG A 34 5.97 -6.43 12.16
C ARG A 34 6.72 -7.44 11.28
N ARG A 35 7.15 -7.03 10.09
CA ARG A 35 7.96 -7.85 9.17
C ARG A 35 7.33 -9.21 8.87
N GLY A 36 6.03 -9.23 8.63
CA GLY A 36 5.27 -10.43 8.29
C GLY A 36 4.68 -11.21 9.47
N TRP A 37 5.06 -10.89 10.71
CA TRP A 37 4.47 -11.47 11.92
C TRP A 37 3.19 -10.70 12.28
N VAL A 38 2.14 -10.92 11.49
CA VAL A 38 0.79 -10.38 11.74
C VAL A 38 -0.02 -11.36 12.56
N ASP A 39 -0.90 -10.82 13.40
CA ASP A 39 -1.77 -11.62 14.27
C ASP A 39 -2.99 -12.15 13.48
N ASP A 40 -3.57 -13.27 13.92
CA ASP A 40 -4.72 -13.88 13.25
C ASP A 40 -5.94 -12.95 13.23
N ASP A 41 -6.12 -12.10 14.25
CA ASP A 41 -7.22 -11.14 14.32
C ASP A 41 -7.13 -10.06 13.23
N GLU A 42 -5.93 -9.63 12.85
CA GLU A 42 -5.71 -8.69 11.74
C GLU A 42 -6.05 -9.34 10.38
N ILE A 43 -5.73 -10.62 10.22
CA ILE A 43 -6.10 -11.38 9.02
C ILE A 43 -7.62 -11.55 8.96
N GLU A 44 -8.26 -11.97 10.05
CA GLU A 44 -9.70 -12.18 10.09
C GLU A 44 -10.47 -10.86 9.90
N ALA A 45 -10.00 -9.73 10.45
CA ALA A 45 -10.58 -8.42 10.19
C ALA A 45 -10.50 -8.01 8.71
N PHE A 46 -9.40 -8.34 8.04
CA PHE A 46 -9.23 -8.10 6.60
C PHE A 46 -10.19 -8.98 5.78
N LEU A 47 -10.36 -10.25 6.14
CA LEU A 47 -11.32 -11.15 5.47
C LEU A 47 -12.77 -10.72 5.70
N ALA A 48 -13.11 -10.26 6.91
CA ALA A 48 -14.43 -9.74 7.25
C ALA A 48 -14.81 -8.49 6.45
N ALA A 49 -13.83 -7.72 5.95
CA ALA A 49 -14.06 -6.61 5.05
C ALA A 49 -14.41 -7.04 3.60
N GLY A 50 -14.45 -8.35 3.30
CA GLY A 50 -14.83 -8.89 2.00
C GLY A 50 -13.65 -9.32 1.13
N TYR A 51 -12.43 -9.34 1.68
CA TYR A 51 -11.27 -9.90 1.00
C TYR A 51 -11.15 -11.41 1.19
N THR A 52 -10.29 -12.02 0.39
CA THR A 52 -9.99 -13.44 0.44
C THR A 52 -8.58 -13.70 0.98
N ARG A 53 -8.29 -14.93 1.39
CA ARG A 53 -6.93 -15.35 1.76
C ARG A 53 -5.92 -15.16 0.61
N ARG A 54 -6.38 -15.24 -0.64
CA ARG A 54 -5.54 -14.90 -1.80
C ARG A 54 -5.08 -13.44 -1.74
N ASN A 55 -5.95 -12.51 -1.33
CA ASN A 55 -5.58 -11.10 -1.22
C ASN A 55 -4.58 -10.83 -0.09
N VAL A 56 -4.53 -11.67 0.94
CA VAL A 56 -3.44 -11.62 1.93
C VAL A 56 -2.10 -11.91 1.26
N LEU A 57 -2.04 -12.93 0.38
CA LEU A 57 -0.84 -13.24 -0.38
C LEU A 57 -0.49 -12.13 -1.39
N ASP A 58 -1.47 -11.46 -1.97
CA ASP A 58 -1.25 -10.29 -2.84
C ASP A 58 -0.58 -9.14 -2.05
N ILE A 59 -0.98 -8.91 -0.79
CA ILE A 59 -0.32 -7.94 0.11
C ILE A 59 1.11 -8.37 0.42
N VAL A 60 1.34 -9.64 0.75
CA VAL A 60 2.70 -10.16 1.00
C VAL A 60 3.60 -9.94 -0.22
N LEU A 61 3.09 -10.24 -1.42
CA LEU A 61 3.79 -10.02 -2.68
C LEU A 61 4.12 -8.54 -2.89
N GLY A 62 3.15 -7.66 -2.71
CA GLY A 62 3.34 -6.21 -2.85
C GLY A 62 4.38 -5.65 -1.88
N VAL A 63 4.32 -6.06 -0.60
CA VAL A 63 5.29 -5.67 0.43
C VAL A 63 6.69 -6.17 0.08
N GLY A 64 6.84 -7.43 -0.33
CA GLY A 64 8.12 -8.01 -0.73
C GLY A 64 8.72 -7.29 -1.93
N MET A 65 7.93 -7.08 -2.99
CA MET A 65 8.36 -6.37 -4.19
C MET A 65 8.82 -4.94 -3.85
N LYS A 66 8.04 -4.22 -3.03
CA LYS A 66 8.39 -2.84 -2.68
C LYS A 66 9.60 -2.77 -1.76
N THR A 67 9.78 -3.74 -0.88
CA THR A 67 10.99 -3.85 -0.04
C THR A 67 12.24 -3.98 -0.90
N LEU A 68 12.24 -4.91 -1.86
CA LEU A 68 13.37 -5.09 -2.79
C LEU A 68 13.64 -3.83 -3.61
N SER A 69 12.59 -3.21 -4.16
CA SER A 69 12.70 -1.98 -4.94
C SER A 69 13.25 -0.81 -4.12
N ASN A 70 12.73 -0.60 -2.91
CA ASN A 70 13.18 0.47 -2.03
C ASN A 70 14.65 0.28 -1.64
N TYR A 71 15.05 -0.93 -1.27
CA TYR A 71 16.45 -1.21 -0.91
C TYR A 71 17.40 -0.99 -2.08
N THR A 72 17.01 -1.44 -3.27
CA THR A 72 17.77 -1.17 -4.50
C THR A 72 17.93 0.33 -4.73
N ASN A 73 16.85 1.11 -4.64
CA ASN A 73 16.91 2.56 -4.85
C ASN A 73 17.75 3.29 -3.80
N HIS A 74 17.70 2.85 -2.54
CA HIS A 74 18.55 3.43 -1.48
C HIS A 74 20.04 3.21 -1.75
N ILE A 75 20.41 2.00 -2.20
CA ILE A 75 21.82 1.65 -2.48
C ILE A 75 22.32 2.31 -3.77
N ALA A 76 21.47 2.35 -4.80
CA ALA A 76 21.83 2.89 -6.11
C ALA A 76 21.70 4.43 -6.18
N HIS A 77 21.12 5.07 -5.17
CA HIS A 77 20.77 6.49 -5.18
C HIS A 77 19.96 6.89 -6.44
N THR A 78 18.99 6.05 -6.81
CA THR A 78 18.17 6.27 -8.01
C THR A 78 17.47 7.64 -7.94
N PRO A 79 17.70 8.55 -8.89
CA PRO A 79 17.06 9.86 -8.89
C PRO A 79 15.56 9.75 -9.20
N LEU A 80 14.79 10.74 -8.75
CA LEU A 80 13.38 10.88 -9.13
C LEU A 80 13.30 11.18 -10.63
N ASP A 81 12.45 10.44 -11.33
CA ASP A 81 12.22 10.64 -12.77
C ASP A 81 11.60 12.04 -13.00
N PRO A 82 12.08 12.81 -14.00
CA PRO A 82 11.54 14.13 -14.35
C PRO A 82 10.02 14.20 -14.46
N ALA A 83 9.36 13.14 -14.92
CA ALA A 83 7.90 13.10 -15.07
C ALA A 83 7.14 13.13 -13.73
N TRP A 84 7.82 12.81 -12.62
CA TRP A 84 7.23 12.72 -11.28
C TRP A 84 7.71 13.82 -10.31
N GLN A 85 8.43 14.82 -10.81
CA GLN A 85 9.01 15.89 -10.00
C GLN A 85 7.95 16.74 -9.29
N GLU A 86 6.79 16.94 -9.91
CA GLU A 86 5.68 17.70 -9.31
C GLU A 86 5.06 16.99 -8.08
N GLN A 87 5.29 15.68 -7.96
CA GLN A 87 4.80 14.83 -6.88
C GLN A 87 5.92 14.48 -5.89
N GLU A 88 7.04 15.22 -5.90
CA GLU A 88 8.13 15.00 -4.96
C GLU A 88 7.62 15.10 -3.52
N TRP A 89 7.82 14.01 -2.78
CA TRP A 89 7.42 13.97 -1.38
C TRP A 89 8.38 14.82 -0.54
N THR A 90 7.83 15.83 0.12
CA THR A 90 8.55 16.63 1.11
C THR A 90 8.14 16.21 2.51
N ARG A 91 9.12 15.80 3.32
CA ARG A 91 8.87 15.52 4.74
C ARG A 91 8.69 16.84 5.48
N GLU A 92 7.51 17.09 6.04
CA GLU A 92 7.38 18.10 7.07
C GLU A 92 8.22 17.68 8.29
N ARG A 93 9.31 18.41 8.54
CA ARG A 93 10.10 18.25 9.76
C ARG A 93 9.37 18.99 10.88
N THR A 94 8.54 18.29 11.63
CA THR A 94 8.05 18.80 12.91
C THR A 94 9.25 18.91 13.86
N ALA A 95 9.46 20.11 14.41
CA ALA A 95 10.55 20.43 15.34
C ALA A 95 10.33 19.84 16.73
#